data_AF-A0A851F231-F1
#
_entry.id   AF-A0A851F231-F1
#
_cell.length_a   1.000
_cell.length_b   1.000
_cell.length_c   1.000
_cell.angle_alpha   90.00
_cell.angle_beta   90.00
_cell.angle_gamma   90.00
#
_symmetry.space_group_name_H-M   'P 1'
#
loop_
_entity.id
_entity.type
_entity.pdbx_description
1 polymer ?
#
loop_
_entity_poly.entity_id
_entity_poly.type
_entity_poly.pdbx_seq_one_letter_code
_entity_poly.pdbx_strand_id
1 'polypeptide(L)'
;IYNEYIGKAESPAQVRDGLLEAMGDVYFVFSSIEVARYHRDAGNPVYFYEYQHRPSAAEGVLPEFVKADHGAEIAFVFGKPFLAGDVSMLTGATEEEKKLSRTVMKYWTNFARNGNPNGEGLVHWPRYDLDERYLEIDLKQKAAEKLKEQKMKFWMQLM
;
A
#
# COMPACT_ATOMS: atom_id res chain seq x y z
N ILE A 1 -21.63 -3.15 -8.83
CA ILE A 1 -20.94 -2.26 -7.86
C ILE A 1 -21.75 -2.12 -6.57
N TYR A 2 -22.97 -1.55 -6.58
CA TYR A 2 -23.78 -1.40 -5.35
C TYR A 2 -23.93 -2.71 -4.56
N ASN A 3 -24.43 -3.79 -5.17
CA ASN A 3 -24.60 -5.08 -4.49
C ASN A 3 -23.30 -5.65 -3.91
N GLU A 4 -22.16 -5.39 -4.56
CA GLU A 4 -20.86 -5.95 -4.20
C GLU A 4 -20.19 -5.21 -3.02
N TYR A 5 -20.42 -3.90 -2.89
CA TYR A 5 -19.73 -3.05 -1.91
C TYR A 5 -20.66 -2.46 -0.84
N ILE A 6 -21.93 -2.22 -1.15
CA ILE A 6 -22.83 -1.41 -0.33
C ILE A 6 -24.13 -2.16 0.01
N GLY A 7 -24.53 -3.16 -0.78
CA GLY A 7 -25.85 -3.81 -0.67
C GLY A 7 -26.16 -4.52 0.65
N LYS A 8 -25.16 -4.70 1.53
CA LYS A 8 -25.31 -5.27 2.88
C LYS A 8 -25.05 -4.26 4.00
N ALA A 9 -24.91 -2.98 3.68
CA ALA A 9 -24.66 -1.94 4.67
C ALA A 9 -25.93 -1.67 5.50
N GLU A 10 -25.78 -1.64 6.81
CA GLU A 10 -26.83 -1.39 7.81
C GLU A 10 -26.69 0.02 8.44
N SER A 11 -25.65 0.75 8.07
CA SER A 11 -25.35 2.09 8.62
C SER A 11 -24.74 3.01 7.57
N PRO A 12 -24.89 4.35 7.75
CA PRO A 12 -24.21 5.32 6.88
C PRO A 12 -22.68 5.16 6.84
N ALA A 13 -22.06 4.72 7.94
CA ALA A 13 -20.62 4.45 7.99
C ALA A 13 -20.23 3.29 7.07
N GLN A 14 -20.99 2.20 7.07
CA GLN A 14 -20.74 1.07 6.16
C GLN A 14 -21.00 1.43 4.69
N VAL A 15 -21.99 2.30 4.42
CA VAL A 15 -22.20 2.85 3.06
C VAL A 15 -20.99 3.66 2.61
N ARG A 16 -20.46 4.55 3.46
CA ARG A 16 -19.24 5.31 3.20
C ARG A 16 -18.06 4.37 2.93
N ASP A 17 -17.81 3.41 3.81
CA ASP A 17 -16.65 2.53 3.70
C ASP A 17 -16.70 1.67 2.44
N GLY A 18 -17.87 1.10 2.12
CA GLY A 18 -18.07 0.35 0.87
C GLY A 18 -17.88 1.21 -0.38
N LEU A 19 -18.37 2.46 -0.38
CA LEU A 19 -18.16 3.39 -1.49
C LEU A 19 -16.67 3.73 -1.66
N LEU A 20 -15.98 4.07 -0.57
CA LEU A 20 -14.54 4.39 -0.59
C LEU A 20 -13.70 3.19 -1.05
N GLU A 21 -14.06 1.98 -0.60
CA GLU A 21 -13.39 0.75 -1.04
C GLU A 21 -13.61 0.48 -2.54
N ALA A 22 -14.83 0.68 -3.04
CA ALA A 22 -15.12 0.53 -4.46
C ALA A 22 -14.32 1.51 -5.33
N MET A 23 -14.21 2.77 -4.88
CA MET A 23 -13.43 3.80 -5.56
C MET A 23 -11.93 3.48 -5.51
N GLY A 24 -11.39 3.08 -4.35
CA GLY A 24 -9.99 2.68 -4.22
C GLY A 24 -9.64 1.51 -5.15
N ASP A 25 -10.53 0.52 -5.23
CA ASP A 25 -10.32 -0.65 -6.06
C ASP A 25 -10.30 -0.31 -7.56
N VAL A 26 -11.28 0.46 -8.05
CA VAL A 26 -11.40 0.75 -9.49
C VAL A 26 -10.32 1.73 -9.96
N TYR A 27 -9.98 2.76 -9.17
CA TYR A 27 -9.02 3.77 -9.60
C TYR A 27 -7.56 3.36 -9.41
N PHE A 28 -7.26 2.56 -8.39
CA PHE A 28 -5.86 2.26 -8.02
C PHE A 28 -5.56 0.77 -8.03
N VAL A 29 -6.27 -0.04 -7.26
CA VAL A 29 -5.86 -1.44 -7.00
C VAL A 29 -5.93 -2.27 -8.28
N PHE A 30 -7.08 -2.26 -8.97
CA PHE A 30 -7.30 -3.06 -10.17
C PHE A 30 -6.29 -2.71 -11.26
N SER A 31 -6.18 -1.42 -11.61
CA SER A 31 -5.24 -0.95 -12.64
C SER A 31 -3.79 -1.28 -12.30
N SER A 32 -3.39 -1.16 -11.03
CA SER A 32 -2.03 -1.49 -10.59
C SER A 32 -1.73 -2.99 -10.74
N ILE A 33 -2.69 -3.84 -10.38
CA ILE A 33 -2.55 -5.31 -10.53
C ILE A 33 -2.47 -5.69 -12.01
N GLU A 34 -3.31 -5.12 -12.86
CA GLU A 34 -3.26 -5.40 -14.30
C GLU A 34 -1.93 -4.98 -14.92
N VAL A 35 -1.41 -3.79 -14.59
CA VAL A 35 -0.07 -3.36 -15.01
C VAL A 35 1.00 -4.34 -14.52
N ALA A 36 0.94 -4.78 -13.27
CA ALA A 36 1.90 -5.76 -12.72
C ALA A 36 1.85 -7.11 -13.46
N ARG A 37 0.64 -7.60 -13.79
CA ARG A 37 0.44 -8.81 -14.60
C ARG A 37 1.01 -8.67 -16.00
N TYR A 38 0.69 -7.59 -16.72
CA TYR A 38 1.23 -7.35 -18.06
C TYR A 38 2.76 -7.28 -18.07
N HIS A 39 3.36 -6.57 -17.09
CA HIS A 39 4.82 -6.51 -16.97
C HIS A 39 5.45 -7.87 -16.67
N ARG A 40 4.86 -8.65 -15.75
CA ARG A 40 5.28 -10.01 -15.41
C ARG A 40 5.22 -10.93 -16.63
N ASP A 41 4.09 -10.92 -17.35
CA ASP A 41 3.83 -11.82 -18.48
C ASP A 41 4.69 -11.49 -19.70
N ALA A 42 5.15 -10.24 -19.81
CA ALA A 42 6.21 -9.84 -20.74
C ALA A 42 7.63 -10.31 -20.32
N GLY A 43 7.77 -11.05 -19.22
CA GLY A 43 9.03 -11.62 -18.73
C GLY A 43 9.83 -10.73 -17.79
N ASN A 44 9.30 -9.56 -17.41
CA ASN A 44 10.05 -8.60 -16.57
C ASN A 44 10.05 -8.99 -15.09
N PRO A 45 11.06 -8.59 -14.32
CA PRO A 45 11.00 -8.63 -12.86
C PRO A 45 10.02 -7.58 -12.34
N VAL A 46 9.05 -8.03 -11.53
CA VAL A 46 8.02 -7.17 -10.93
C VAL A 46 8.02 -7.40 -9.43
N TYR A 47 7.86 -6.32 -8.67
CA TYR A 47 7.65 -6.33 -7.23
C TYR A 47 6.43 -5.47 -6.93
N PHE A 48 5.52 -5.99 -6.13
CA PHE A 48 4.26 -5.32 -5.78
C PHE A 48 4.18 -5.13 -4.27
N TYR A 49 3.61 -4.02 -3.81
CA TYR A 49 3.31 -3.80 -2.40
C TYR A 49 1.97 -3.11 -2.18
N GLU A 50 1.40 -3.31 -1.00
CA GLU A 50 0.31 -2.50 -0.46
C GLU A 50 0.80 -1.79 0.80
N TYR A 51 0.71 -0.46 0.83
CA TYR A 51 1.06 0.32 2.01
C TYR A 51 -0.18 0.51 2.89
N GLN A 52 -0.08 0.17 4.17
CA GLN A 52 -1.23 0.07 5.08
C GLN A 52 -1.11 0.97 6.32
N HIS A 53 0.08 1.51 6.59
CA HIS A 53 0.32 2.29 7.81
C HIS A 53 -0.35 3.67 7.76
N ARG A 54 -1.18 3.97 8.77
CA ARG A 54 -1.68 5.33 9.03
C ARG A 54 -0.62 6.11 9.81
N PRO A 55 -0.03 7.19 9.27
CA PRO A 55 0.99 7.96 9.98
C PRO A 55 0.40 8.64 11.22
N SER A 56 1.17 8.73 12.31
CA SER A 56 0.76 9.40 13.56
C SER A 56 0.41 10.87 13.35
N ALA A 57 1.04 11.54 12.39
CA ALA A 57 0.70 12.93 12.04
C ALA A 57 -0.69 13.12 11.41
N ALA A 58 -1.37 12.03 11.03
CA ALA A 58 -2.77 12.09 10.61
C ALA A 58 -3.74 12.25 11.80
N GLU A 59 -3.28 12.01 13.03
CA GLU A 59 -4.09 12.19 14.24
C GLU A 59 -4.51 13.66 14.40
N GLY A 60 -5.81 13.89 14.63
CA GLY A 60 -6.38 15.23 14.72
C GLY A 60 -6.47 16.00 13.38
N VAL A 61 -5.90 15.48 12.30
CA VAL A 61 -5.92 16.09 10.95
C VAL A 61 -6.90 15.38 10.02
N LEU A 62 -6.84 14.05 9.97
CA LEU A 62 -7.73 13.22 9.15
C LEU A 62 -8.74 12.50 10.06
N PRO A 63 -9.99 12.25 9.58
CA PRO A 63 -10.95 11.44 10.32
C PRO A 63 -10.38 10.06 10.71
N GLU A 64 -10.76 9.55 11.89
CA GLU A 64 -10.20 8.32 12.46
C GLU A 64 -10.39 7.07 11.59
N PHE A 65 -11.46 7.02 10.79
CA PHE A 65 -11.75 5.89 9.91
C PHE A 65 -10.79 5.79 8.72
N VAL A 66 -10.05 6.87 8.39
CA VAL A 66 -9.09 6.88 7.29
C VAL A 66 -7.87 6.06 7.71
N LYS A 67 -7.45 5.10 6.90
CA LYS A 67 -6.27 4.27 7.17
C LYS A 67 -5.03 4.89 6.52
N ALA A 68 -4.23 4.12 5.79
CA ALA A 68 -3.29 4.67 4.83
C ALA A 68 -4.06 5.40 3.73
N ASP A 69 -3.90 6.72 3.68
CA ASP A 69 -4.50 7.57 2.66
C ASP A 69 -3.56 7.72 1.46
N HIS A 70 -4.07 8.29 0.37
CA HIS A 70 -3.30 8.56 -0.83
C HIS A 70 -2.06 9.42 -0.55
N GLY A 71 -0.87 8.91 -0.90
CA GLY A 71 0.41 9.58 -0.70
C GLY A 71 0.99 9.47 0.70
N ALA A 72 0.36 8.72 1.61
CA ALA A 72 0.87 8.52 2.98
C ALA A 72 2.27 7.88 3.00
N GLU A 73 2.59 7.02 2.02
CA GLU A 73 3.87 6.35 1.90
C GLU A 73 5.01 7.30 1.51
N ILE A 74 4.72 8.38 0.79
CA ILE A 74 5.70 9.35 0.27
C ILE A 74 6.56 9.86 1.43
N ALA A 75 5.95 10.16 2.57
CA ALA A 75 6.67 10.66 3.73
C ALA A 75 7.75 9.68 4.23
N PHE A 76 7.48 8.37 4.15
CA PHE A 76 8.39 7.32 4.59
C PHE A 76 9.44 7.00 3.54
N VAL A 77 9.09 7.08 2.25
CA VAL A 77 10.03 6.94 1.12
C VAL A 77 11.09 8.05 1.15
N PHE A 78 10.70 9.28 1.47
CA PHE A 78 11.62 10.44 1.45
C PHE A 78 12.23 10.78 2.81
N GLY A 79 12.03 9.94 3.83
CA GLY A 79 12.69 10.14 5.13
C GLY A 79 12.16 11.32 5.94
N LYS A 80 10.91 11.75 5.73
CA LYS A 80 10.29 12.84 6.50
C LYS A 80 10.36 12.65 8.03
N PRO A 81 10.25 11.43 8.60
CA PRO A 81 10.44 11.20 10.04
C PRO A 81 11.79 11.66 10.63
N PHE A 82 12.78 11.98 9.79
CA PHE A 82 14.10 12.47 10.20
C PHE A 82 14.30 13.98 9.99
N LEU A 83 13.33 14.67 9.38
CA LEU A 83 13.41 16.09 9.09
C LEU A 83 12.96 16.89 10.32
N ALA A 84 13.61 18.03 10.54
CA ALA A 84 13.29 18.96 11.63
C ALA A 84 12.58 20.23 11.10
N GLY A 85 11.84 20.90 11.99
CA GLY A 85 11.16 22.16 11.71
C GLY A 85 9.94 22.03 10.79
N ASP A 86 9.47 23.16 10.25
CA ASP A 86 8.25 23.29 9.42
C ASP A 86 8.26 22.41 8.15
N VAL A 87 9.43 21.91 7.75
CA VAL A 87 9.63 21.02 6.59
C VAL A 87 9.05 19.63 6.83
N SER A 88 8.93 19.21 8.10
CA SER A 88 8.60 17.83 8.45
C SER A 88 7.19 17.42 8.00
N MET A 89 6.17 18.28 8.15
CA MET A 89 4.73 17.90 8.13
C MET A 89 4.35 16.68 9.01
N LEU A 90 5.33 16.01 9.62
CA LEU A 90 5.28 14.87 10.53
C LEU A 90 6.02 15.23 11.82
N THR A 91 5.72 16.39 12.41
CA THR A 91 6.27 16.73 13.72
C THR A 91 5.79 15.69 14.72
N GLY A 92 6.73 14.92 15.30
CA GLY A 92 6.41 13.89 16.29
C GLY A 92 6.34 12.44 15.77
N ALA A 93 7.00 12.12 14.65
CA ALA A 93 7.12 10.73 14.21
C ALA A 93 7.68 9.81 15.32
N THR A 94 7.00 8.68 15.52
CA THR A 94 7.35 7.65 16.51
C THR A 94 8.65 6.92 16.15
N GLU A 95 9.26 6.21 17.09
CA GLU A 95 10.45 5.40 16.81
C GLU A 95 10.13 4.24 15.85
N GLU A 96 8.92 3.70 15.92
CA GLU A 96 8.38 2.71 15.00
C GLU A 96 8.25 3.27 13.58
N GLU A 97 7.76 4.50 13.43
CA GLU A 97 7.67 5.18 12.13
C GLU A 97 9.05 5.53 11.55
N LYS A 98 10.00 5.94 12.39
CA LYS A 98 11.40 6.12 11.96
C LYS A 98 11.96 4.79 11.47
N LYS A 99 11.74 3.69 12.19
CA LYS A 99 12.16 2.36 11.76
C LYS A 99 11.49 1.96 10.44
N LEU A 100 10.18 2.19 10.30
CA LEU A 100 9.43 1.97 9.07
C LEU A 100 10.05 2.75 7.90
N SER A 101 10.35 4.04 8.09
CA SER A 101 10.97 4.86 7.04
C SER A 101 12.35 4.35 6.64
N ARG A 102 13.21 3.94 7.58
CA ARG A 102 14.49 3.29 7.23
C ARG A 102 14.28 2.02 6.41
N THR A 103 13.31 1.19 6.80
CA THR A 103 12.96 -0.04 6.08
C THR A 103 12.49 0.25 4.65
N VAL A 104 11.55 1.18 4.47
CA VAL A 104 11.02 1.59 3.16
C VAL A 104 12.15 2.17 2.30
N MET A 105 12.94 3.10 2.82
CA MET A 105 14.10 3.65 2.10
C MET A 105 15.10 2.56 1.68
N LYS A 106 15.33 1.55 2.53
CA LYS A 106 16.24 0.44 2.21
C LYS A 106 15.70 -0.42 1.06
N TYR A 107 14.41 -0.75 1.05
CA TYR A 107 13.80 -1.44 -0.10
C TYR A 107 13.94 -0.63 -1.40
N TRP A 108 13.59 0.65 -1.38
CA TRP A 108 13.65 1.54 -2.55
C TRP A 108 15.08 1.71 -3.08
N THR A 109 16.05 1.92 -2.19
CA THR A 109 17.46 2.10 -2.58
C THR A 109 18.10 0.79 -3.06
N ASN A 110 17.75 -0.36 -2.47
CA ASN A 110 18.17 -1.67 -2.97
C ASN A 110 17.63 -1.91 -4.38
N PHE A 111 16.33 -1.62 -4.61
CA PHE A 111 15.72 -1.75 -5.93
C PHE A 111 16.39 -0.83 -6.95
N ALA A 112 16.64 0.44 -6.60
CA ALA A 112 17.35 1.37 -7.47
C ALA A 112 18.76 0.89 -7.83
N ARG A 113 19.47 0.24 -6.89
CA ARG A 113 20.84 -0.25 -7.11
C ARG A 113 20.89 -1.53 -7.94
N ASN A 114 19.95 -2.46 -7.72
CA ASN A 114 20.10 -3.85 -8.14
C ASN A 114 18.90 -4.41 -8.93
N GLY A 115 17.81 -3.66 -9.08
CA GLY A 115 16.54 -4.17 -9.59
C GLY A 115 15.84 -5.19 -8.66
N ASN A 116 16.31 -5.31 -7.41
CA ASN A 116 15.76 -6.21 -6.38
C ASN A 116 15.74 -5.46 -5.03
N PRO A 117 14.57 -5.34 -4.36
CA PRO A 117 14.44 -4.56 -3.13
C PRO A 117 15.05 -5.26 -1.89
N ASN A 118 15.36 -6.56 -1.97
CA ASN A 118 15.80 -7.36 -0.84
C ASN A 118 17.21 -7.01 -0.34
N GLY A 119 17.47 -7.25 0.94
CA GLY A 119 18.77 -7.07 1.57
C GLY A 119 18.77 -7.51 3.04
N GLU A 120 19.94 -7.52 3.67
CA GLU A 120 20.10 -7.96 5.06
C GLU A 120 19.19 -7.19 6.04
N GLY A 121 18.56 -7.91 6.97
CA GLY A 121 17.68 -7.33 7.99
C GLY A 121 16.30 -6.87 7.48
N LEU A 122 15.96 -7.15 6.22
CA LEU A 122 14.64 -6.90 5.66
C LEU A 122 13.81 -8.18 5.62
N VAL A 123 12.49 -8.03 5.75
CA VAL A 123 11.56 -9.11 5.41
C VAL A 123 11.69 -9.38 3.91
N HIS A 124 11.65 -10.65 3.52
CA HIS A 124 11.76 -10.98 2.10
C HIS A 124 10.56 -10.42 1.33
N TRP A 125 10.85 -9.59 0.33
CA TRP A 125 9.88 -9.11 -0.64
C TRP A 125 9.88 -10.05 -1.85
N PRO A 126 8.83 -10.86 -2.03
CA PRO A 126 8.76 -11.82 -3.13
C PRO A 126 8.64 -11.11 -4.48
N ARG A 127 9.17 -11.73 -5.53
CA ARG A 127 8.88 -11.32 -6.90
C ARG A 127 7.40 -11.59 -7.18
N TYR A 128 6.75 -10.66 -7.86
CA TYR A 128 5.37 -10.80 -8.31
C TYR A 128 5.34 -11.74 -9.53
N ASP A 129 5.10 -13.02 -9.27
CA ASP A 129 5.03 -14.11 -10.25
C ASP A 129 3.57 -14.60 -10.43
N LEU A 130 3.38 -15.84 -10.89
CA LEU A 130 2.05 -16.42 -11.09
C LEU A 130 1.31 -16.67 -9.77
N ASP A 131 2.02 -16.72 -8.64
CA ASP A 131 1.40 -16.80 -7.32
C ASP A 131 0.93 -15.41 -6.83
N GLU A 132 1.25 -14.34 -7.56
CA GLU A 132 0.86 -12.95 -7.27
C GLU A 132 1.23 -12.51 -5.85
N ARG A 133 2.42 -12.94 -5.42
CA ARG A 133 2.97 -12.61 -4.11
C ARG A 133 3.45 -11.17 -4.06
N TYR A 134 3.12 -10.48 -2.97
CA TYR A 134 3.41 -9.06 -2.76
C TYR A 134 3.81 -8.80 -1.31
N LEU A 135 4.24 -7.56 -1.01
CA LEU A 135 4.61 -7.13 0.34
C LEU A 135 3.54 -6.21 0.93
N GLU A 136 2.98 -6.58 2.08
CA GLU A 136 2.23 -5.67 2.95
C GLU A 136 3.23 -4.81 3.73
N ILE A 137 3.10 -3.49 3.64
CA ILE A 137 3.96 -2.53 4.32
C ILE A 137 3.15 -1.78 5.38
N ASP A 138 3.28 -2.24 6.62
CA ASP A 138 2.90 -1.54 7.85
C ASP A 138 4.12 -1.48 8.78
N LEU A 139 3.97 -1.13 10.07
CA LEU A 139 5.04 -1.19 11.08
C LEU A 139 5.77 -2.54 11.11
N LYS A 140 5.07 -3.62 10.73
CA LYS A 140 5.65 -4.94 10.47
C LYS A 140 5.35 -5.34 9.02
N GLN A 141 6.39 -5.57 8.23
CA GLN A 141 6.23 -6.05 6.86
C GLN A 141 5.91 -7.53 6.82
N LYS A 142 5.07 -7.92 5.86
CA LYS A 142 4.65 -9.30 5.69
C LYS A 142 4.43 -9.62 4.22
N ALA A 143 4.93 -10.77 3.76
CA ALA A 143 4.59 -11.28 2.44
C ALA A 143 3.15 -11.82 2.44
N ALA A 144 2.41 -11.48 1.40
CA ALA A 144 1.05 -11.95 1.15
C ALA A 144 0.91 -12.34 -0.32
N GLU A 145 -0.26 -12.83 -0.71
CA GLU A 145 -0.55 -13.27 -2.07
C GLU A 145 -1.94 -12.83 -2.52
N LYS A 146 -2.10 -12.62 -3.83
CA LYS A 146 -3.38 -12.38 -4.49
C LYS A 146 -4.21 -11.26 -3.84
N LEU A 147 -3.64 -10.05 -3.82
CA LEU A 147 -4.26 -8.86 -3.24
C LEU A 147 -5.72 -8.71 -3.71
N LYS A 148 -6.65 -8.77 -2.75
CA LYS A 148 -8.11 -8.64 -2.95
C LYS A 148 -8.67 -9.53 -4.08
N GLU A 149 -8.18 -10.76 -4.22
CA GLU A 149 -8.47 -11.66 -5.36
C GLU A 149 -9.94 -11.66 -5.81
N GLN A 150 -10.89 -11.80 -4.88
CA GLN A 150 -12.31 -11.88 -5.19
C GLN A 150 -12.86 -10.55 -5.75
N LYS A 151 -12.42 -9.41 -5.20
CA LYS A 151 -12.78 -8.08 -5.72
C LYS A 151 -12.18 -7.85 -7.11
N MET A 152 -10.94 -8.29 -7.33
CA MET A 152 -10.29 -8.17 -8.63
C MET A 152 -10.97 -9.05 -9.68
N LYS A 153 -11.41 -10.26 -9.33
CA LYS A 153 -12.26 -11.11 -10.20
C LYS A 153 -13.57 -10.42 -10.56
N PHE A 154 -14.21 -9.75 -9.60
CA PHE A 154 -15.43 -8.97 -9.86
C PHE A 154 -15.17 -7.83 -10.85
N TRP A 155 -14.12 -7.02 -10.65
CA TRP A 155 -13.81 -5.90 -11.57
C TRP A 155 -13.41 -6.37 -12.96
N MET A 156 -12.68 -7.49 -13.07
CA MET A 156 -12.31 -8.10 -14.35
C MET A 156 -13.53 -8.58 -15.16
N GLN A 157 -14.65 -8.93 -14.51
CA GLN A 157 -15.89 -9.29 -15.21
C GLN A 157 -16.70 -8.08 -15.67
N LEU A 158 -16.43 -6.91 -15.08
CA LEU A 158 -17.21 -5.69 -15.32
C LEU A 158 -16.59 -4.78 -16.39
N MET A 159 -15.26 -4.83 -16.56
CA MET A 159 -14.49 -4.04 -17.53
C MET A 159 -14.09 -4.87 -18.74
#